data_AF-A0A2V9W7K7-F1
#
_entry.id   AF-A0A2V9W7K7-F1
#
_cell.length_a   1.000
_cell.length_b   1.000
_cell.length_c   1.000
_cell.angle_alpha   90.00
_cell.angle_beta   90.00
_cell.angle_gamma   90.00
#
_symmetry.space_group_name_H-M   'P 1'
#
loop_
_entity.id
_entity.type
_entity.pdbx_description
1 polymer ?
#
loop_
_entity_poly.entity_id
_entity_poly.type
_entity_poly.pdbx_seq_one_letter_code
_entity_poly.pdbx_strand_id
1 'polypeptide(L)'
;MALLKAPSKQPKTSTLQVRLEEEVRHNLDKYAEFIDANPSYVVSEALKLLFKKDDEFKRWAGQHTNDHSQEQIKGEALTKTP
;
A
#
# COMPACT_ATOMS: atom_id res chain seq x y z
N MET A 1 23.69 -31.59 -9.16
CA MET A 1 23.39 -30.70 -8.01
C MET A 1 22.30 -29.73 -8.46
N ALA A 2 21.09 -29.81 -7.91
CA ALA A 2 19.99 -28.94 -8.32
C ALA A 2 20.05 -27.62 -7.53
N LEU A 3 20.31 -26.52 -8.23
CA LEU A 3 20.27 -25.17 -7.67
C LEU A 3 18.81 -24.76 -7.47
N LEU A 4 18.35 -24.74 -6.22
CA LEU A 4 17.03 -24.24 -5.86
C LEU A 4 16.96 -22.74 -6.24
N LYS A 5 16.10 -22.39 -7.20
CA LYS A 5 15.84 -20.99 -7.56
C LYS A 5 15.36 -20.23 -6.32
N ALA A 6 15.98 -19.09 -6.03
CA ALA A 6 15.59 -18.22 -4.94
C ALA A 6 14.10 -17.81 -5.09
N PRO A 7 13.32 -17.78 -4.00
CA PRO A 7 11.92 -17.37 -4.05
C PRO A 7 11.82 -15.93 -4.56
N SER A 8 10.95 -15.68 -5.54
CA SER A 8 10.72 -14.35 -6.10
C SER A 8 10.30 -13.40 -4.98
N LYS A 9 10.94 -12.23 -4.91
CA LYS A 9 10.62 -11.15 -3.96
C LYS A 9 9.11 -10.93 -3.92
N GLN A 10 8.47 -11.37 -2.84
CA GLN A 10 7.05 -11.12 -2.64
C GLN A 10 6.83 -9.59 -2.57
N PRO A 11 5.75 -9.07 -3.16
CA PRO A 11 5.38 -7.68 -3.00
C PRO A 11 5.34 -7.32 -1.51
N LYS A 12 5.94 -6.19 -1.13
CA LYS A 12 5.83 -5.68 0.24
C LYS A 12 4.39 -5.24 0.48
N THR A 13 3.58 -6.12 1.05
CA THR A 13 2.19 -5.83 1.44
C THR A 13 2.18 -5.33 2.88
N SER A 14 1.54 -4.19 3.11
CA SER A 14 1.31 -3.65 4.45
C SER A 14 -0.18 -3.72 4.79
N THR A 15 -0.52 -3.99 6.06
CA THR A 15 -1.90 -4.02 6.53
C THR A 15 -2.36 -2.63 6.97
N LEU A 16 -3.52 -2.19 6.47
CA LEU A 16 -4.18 -0.96 6.90
C LEU A 16 -5.51 -1.32 7.57
N GLN A 17 -5.69 -0.91 8.83
CA GLN A 17 -6.97 -1.05 9.54
C GLN A 17 -7.72 0.28 9.50
N VAL A 18 -8.97 0.27 9.02
CA VAL A 18 -9.81 1.47 8.87
C VAL A 18 -11.20 1.18 9.43
N ARG A 19 -11.76 2.15 10.15
CA ARG A 19 -13.19 2.13 10.53
C ARG A 19 -14.00 2.74 9.41
N LEU A 20 -15.03 2.04 8.97
CA LEU A 20 -15.96 2.48 7.93
C LEU A 20 -17.34 2.67 8.55
N GLU A 21 -18.10 3.60 8.00
CA GLU A 21 -19.53 3.71 8.28
C GLU A 21 -20.24 2.42 7.83
N GLU A 22 -21.31 2.04 8.53
CA GLU A 22 -22.01 0.78 8.27
C GLU A 22 -22.52 0.69 6.83
N GLU A 23 -23.05 1.80 6.29
CA GLU A 23 -23.54 1.86 4.91
C GLU A 23 -22.41 1.66 3.89
N VAL A 24 -21.24 2.27 4.14
CA VAL A 24 -20.06 2.12 3.28
C VAL A 24 -19.55 0.68 3.33
N ARG A 25 -19.53 0.07 4.53
CA ARG A 25 -19.13 -1.32 4.68
C ARG A 25 -20.06 -2.26 3.93
N HIS A 26 -21.37 -2.08 4.08
CA HIS A 26 -22.38 -2.89 3.40
C HIS A 26 -22.27 -2.81 1.87
N ASN A 27 -22.08 -1.61 1.33
CA ASN A 27 -21.89 -1.42 -0.11
C ASN A 27 -20.57 -2.01 -0.60
N LEU A 28 -19.50 -1.94 0.19
CA LEU A 28 -18.23 -2.58 -0.12
C LEU A 28 -18.38 -4.11 -0.23
N ASP A 29 -19.07 -4.74 0.73
CA ASP A 29 -19.30 -6.19 0.73
C ASP A 29 -20.14 -6.60 -0.50
N LYS A 30 -21.22 -5.88 -0.81
CA LYS A 30 -22.04 -6.12 -2.03
C LYS A 30 -21.26 -5.93 -3.32
N TYR A 31 -20.44 -4.89 -3.40
CA TYR A 31 -19.65 -4.62 -4.59
C TYR A 31 -18.58 -5.70 -4.80
N ALA A 32 -17.97 -6.18 -3.72
CA ALA A 32 -17.04 -7.30 -3.77
C ALA A 32 -17.73 -8.57 -4.31
N GLU A 33 -18.93 -8.89 -3.82
CA GLU A 33 -19.74 -10.01 -4.32
C GLU A 33 -20.09 -9.84 -5.81
N PHE A 34 -20.50 -8.64 -6.23
CA PHE A 34 -20.86 -8.35 -7.63
C PHE A 34 -19.72 -8.62 -8.62
N ILE A 35 -18.47 -8.38 -8.22
CA ILE A 35 -17.30 -8.60 -9.08
C ILE A 35 -16.56 -9.92 -8.80
N ASP A 36 -17.13 -10.80 -7.98
CA ASP A 36 -16.52 -12.06 -7.52
C ASP A 36 -15.12 -11.85 -6.90
N ALA A 37 -15.01 -10.85 -6.03
CA ALA A 37 -13.78 -10.52 -5.33
C ALA A 37 -14.02 -10.38 -3.82
N ASN A 38 -12.95 -10.04 -3.09
CA ASN A 38 -13.03 -9.74 -1.66
C ASN A 38 -12.97 -8.22 -1.39
N PRO A 39 -13.48 -7.75 -0.24
CA PRO A 39 -13.44 -6.34 0.14
C PRO A 39 -12.03 -5.73 0.12
N SER A 40 -11.00 -6.48 0.52
CA SER A 40 -9.61 -5.98 0.53
C SER A 40 -9.08 -5.69 -0.87
N TYR A 41 -9.47 -6.51 -1.86
CA TYR A 41 -9.14 -6.29 -3.26
C TYR A 41 -9.78 -5.02 -3.77
N VAL A 42 -11.09 -4.84 -3.51
CA VAL A 42 -11.83 -3.63 -3.91
C VAL A 42 -11.19 -2.37 -3.34
N VAL A 43 -10.88 -2.37 -2.04
CA VAL A 43 -10.22 -1.22 -1.38
C VAL A 43 -8.86 -0.94 -2.02
N SER A 44 -8.07 -1.99 -2.27
CA SER A 44 -6.74 -1.84 -2.88
C SER A 44 -6.83 -1.24 -4.30
N GLU A 45 -7.74 -1.74 -5.12
CA GLU A 45 -7.93 -1.24 -6.49
C GLU A 45 -8.54 0.17 -6.51
N ALA A 46 -9.48 0.47 -5.61
CA ALA A 46 -10.05 1.80 -5.46
C ALA A 46 -8.97 2.85 -5.08
N LEU A 47 -8.09 2.51 -4.14
CA LEU A 47 -6.97 3.38 -3.75
C LEU A 47 -6.00 3.59 -4.91
N LYS A 48 -5.61 2.52 -5.63
CA LYS A 48 -4.77 2.64 -6.83
C LYS A 48 -5.40 3.54 -7.89
N LEU A 49 -6.70 3.38 -8.12
CA LEU A 49 -7.45 4.19 -9.08
C LEU A 49 -7.50 5.66 -8.66
N LEU A 50 -7.75 5.93 -7.37
CA LEU A 50 -7.78 7.28 -6.80
C LEU A 50 -6.44 7.98 -6.99
N PHE A 51 -5.34 7.37 -6.54
CA PHE A 51 -4.00 7.95 -6.66
C PHE A 51 -3.58 8.19 -8.12
N LYS A 52 -4.07 7.34 -9.03
CA LYS A 52 -3.79 7.46 -10.47
C LYS A 52 -4.65 8.52 -11.17
N LYS A 53 -5.80 8.89 -10.62
CA LYS A 53 -6.69 9.90 -11.21
C LYS A 53 -6.46 11.29 -10.63
N ASP A 54 -6.02 11.40 -9.40
CA ASP A 54 -5.82 12.68 -8.73
C ASP A 54 -4.50 13.34 -9.14
N ASP A 55 -4.59 14.35 -10.01
CA ASP A 55 -3.42 15.09 -10.50
C ASP A 55 -2.82 16.02 -9.44
N GLU A 56 -3.62 16.50 -8.49
CA GLU A 56 -3.12 17.29 -7.36
C GLU A 56 -2.27 16.42 -6.45
N PHE A 57 -2.78 15.24 -6.08
CA PHE A 57 -2.05 14.26 -5.30
C PHE A 57 -0.73 13.85 -5.99
N LYS A 58 -0.73 13.64 -7.31
CA LYS A 58 0.51 13.32 -8.05
C LYS A 58 1.53 14.45 -7.99
N ARG A 59 1.08 15.71 -8.15
CA ARG A 59 1.96 16.88 -8.06
C ARG A 59 2.57 17.01 -6.67
N TRP A 60 1.75 16.85 -5.64
CA TRP A 60 2.18 16.84 -4.24
C TRP A 60 3.15 15.69 -3.97
N ALA A 61 2.81 14.46 -4.32
CA ALA A 61 3.66 13.29 -4.13
C ALA A 61 5.01 13.41 -4.84
N GLY A 62 5.03 13.97 -6.07
CA GLY A 62 6.25 14.22 -6.82
C GLY A 62 7.21 15.21 -6.15
N GLN A 63 6.68 16.18 -5.39
CA GLN A 63 7.49 17.13 -4.62
C GLN A 63 8.02 16.51 -3.32
N HIS A 64 7.26 15.59 -2.71
CA HIS A 64 7.58 14.95 -1.42
C HIS A 64 8.34 13.62 -1.53
N THR A 65 8.53 13.06 -2.74
CA THR A 65 9.29 11.81 -2.94
C THR A 65 10.79 11.97 -2.58
N ASN A 66 11.31 13.20 -2.58
CA ASN A 66 12.69 13.48 -2.19
C ASN A 66 12.93 13.41 -0.66
N ASP A 67 11.87 13.47 0.15
CA ASP A 67 11.97 13.56 1.61
C ASP A 67 12.02 12.18 2.29
N HIS A 68 11.27 11.20 1.74
CA HIS A 68 11.23 9.83 2.27
C HIS A 68 12.57 9.06 2.14
N SER A 69 13.50 9.54 1.31
CA SER A 69 14.84 8.96 1.23
C SER A 69 15.75 9.39 2.40
N GLN A 70 15.42 10.47 3.12
CA GLN A 70 16.24 10.98 4.22
C GLN A 70 15.86 10.39 5.59
N GLU A 71 14.60 10.03 5.83
CA GLU A 71 14.19 9.48 7.14
C GLU A 71 14.67 8.04 7.38
N GLN A 72 14.86 7.22 6.34
CA GLN A 72 15.40 5.86 6.54
C GLN A 72 16.88 5.84 6.92
N ILE A 73 17.68 6.87 6.60
CA ILE A 73 19.11 6.90 6.92
C ILE A 73 19.37 7.32 8.38
N LYS A 74 18.42 8.03 9.01
CA LYS A 74 18.61 8.56 10.38
C LYS A 74 18.34 7.52 11.49
N GLY A 75 17.59 6.46 11.20
CA GLY A 75 17.25 5.41 12.18
C GLY A 75 18.33 4.35 12.43
N GLU A 76 19.25 4.14 11.48
CA GLU A 76 20.28 3.08 11.59
C GLU A 76 21.61 3.57 12.18
N ALA A 77 21.80 4.88 12.37
CA ALA A 77 23.03 5.44 12.92
C ALA A 77 23.10 5.45 14.47
N LEU A 78 22.03 5.07 15.17
CA LEU A 78 21.95 5.14 16.64
C LEU A 78 21.91 3.76 17.33
N THR A 79 22.59 2.73 16.81
CA THR A 79 22.86 1.50 17.58
C THR A 79 24.24 0.92 17.30
N LYS A 80 25.27 1.74 17.19
CA LYS A 80 26.68 1.34 17.36
C LYS A 80 27.35 2.55 17.99
N THR A 81 27.86 2.49 19.22
CA THR A 81 29.19 1.98 19.63
C THR A 81 29.40 2.47 21.08
N PRO A 82 30.51 2.18 21.77
CA PRO A 82 31.25 0.93 22.00
C PRO A 82 31.00 0.34 23.41
#